data_AF-A0A1S1NB02-F1
#
_entry.id   AF-A0A1S1NB02-F1
#
_cell.length_a   1.000
_cell.length_b   1.000
_cell.length_c   1.000
_cell.angle_alpha   90.00
_cell.angle_beta   90.00
_cell.angle_gamma   90.00
#
_symmetry.space_group_name_H-M   'P 1'
#
loop_
_entity.id
_entity.type
_entity.pdbx_description
1 polymer ?
#
loop_
_entity_poly.entity_id
_entity_poly.type
_entity_poly.pdbx_seq_one_letter_code
_entity_poly.pdbx_strand_id
1 'polypeptide(L)'
;MKQFEPNPEQLRANVDHNHNYADELRAWIDKYDDPAYYDAYATATGFIGAPMTAALREHGRRLREQTQALAARYQDTAEASQQAAAIVTGTDADGADTVTNTTRDL
;
A
#
# COMPACT_ATOMS: atom_id res chain seq x y z
N MET A 1 -22.46 2.45 -22.17
CA MET A 1 -21.44 2.18 -21.13
C MET A 1 -20.56 1.05 -21.66
N LYS A 2 -19.24 1.22 -21.72
CA LYS A 2 -18.33 0.10 -22.02
C LYS A 2 -18.43 -0.90 -20.88
N GLN A 3 -18.66 -2.17 -21.18
CA GLN A 3 -18.63 -3.23 -20.19
C GLN A 3 -17.22 -3.29 -19.61
N PHE A 4 -17.09 -3.05 -18.31
CA PHE A 4 -15.82 -3.14 -17.61
C PHE A 4 -15.57 -4.62 -17.34
N GLU A 5 -14.60 -5.21 -18.04
CA GLU A 5 -14.13 -6.57 -17.81
C GLU A 5 -12.86 -6.48 -16.96
N PRO A 6 -12.90 -6.86 -15.68
CA PRO A 6 -11.71 -6.84 -14.84
C PRO A 6 -10.75 -7.92 -15.31
N ASN A 7 -9.51 -7.54 -15.66
CA ASN A 7 -8.46 -8.49 -16.04
C ASN A 7 -7.78 -9.04 -14.76
N PRO A 8 -7.85 -10.35 -14.46
CA PRO A 8 -7.23 -10.94 -13.27
C PRO A 8 -5.70 -10.75 -13.19
N GLU A 9 -5.00 -10.73 -14.31
CA GLU A 9 -3.55 -10.51 -14.34
C GLU A 9 -3.20 -9.08 -13.94
N GLN A 10 -3.98 -8.10 -14.42
CA GLN A 10 -3.81 -6.70 -14.01
C GLN A 10 -4.14 -6.51 -12.52
N LEU A 11 -5.17 -7.19 -12.01
CA LEU A 11 -5.50 -7.13 -10.59
C LEU A 11 -4.37 -7.71 -9.72
N ARG A 12 -3.76 -8.83 -10.12
CA ARG A 12 -2.58 -9.38 -9.43
C ARG A 12 -1.37 -8.45 -9.50
N ALA A 13 -1.07 -7.88 -10.66
CA ALA A 13 0.01 -6.91 -10.78
C ALA A 13 -0.22 -5.68 -9.88
N ASN A 14 -1.47 -5.21 -9.77
CA ASN A 14 -1.82 -4.12 -8.88
C ASN A 14 -1.61 -4.49 -7.40
N VAL A 15 -1.89 -5.72 -6.99
CA VAL A 15 -1.60 -6.22 -5.64
C VAL A 15 -0.10 -6.08 -5.34
N ASP A 16 0.75 -6.60 -6.23
CA ASP A 16 2.21 -6.56 -6.06
C ASP A 16 2.73 -5.12 -6.01
N HIS A 17 2.26 -4.27 -6.93
CA HIS A 17 2.65 -2.85 -6.95
C HIS A 17 2.24 -2.11 -5.67
N ASN A 18 1.02 -2.33 -5.19
CA ASN A 18 0.54 -1.68 -3.97
C ASN A 18 1.31 -2.14 -2.73
N HIS A 19 1.65 -3.43 -2.62
CA HIS A 19 2.51 -3.92 -1.56
C HIS A 19 3.90 -3.28 -1.61
N ASN A 20 4.52 -3.24 -2.78
CA ASN A 20 5.84 -2.63 -2.96
C ASN A 20 5.82 -1.13 -2.58
N TYR A 21 4.81 -0.37 -3.00
CA TYR A 21 4.71 1.04 -2.63
C TYR A 21 4.49 1.25 -1.13
N ALA A 22 3.70 0.40 -0.48
CA ALA A 22 3.52 0.46 0.97
C ALA A 22 4.84 0.24 1.71
N ASP A 23 5.64 -0.73 1.26
CA ASP A 23 6.93 -1.06 1.86
C ASP A 23 8.00 0.01 1.58
N GLU A 24 8.03 0.57 0.38
CA GLU A 24 8.89 1.71 0.04
C GLU A 24 8.59 2.94 0.91
N LEU A 25 7.31 3.24 1.14
CA LEU A 25 6.90 4.36 2.01
C LEU A 25 7.36 4.13 3.46
N ARG A 26 7.26 2.91 3.97
CA ARG A 26 7.74 2.54 5.32
C ARG A 26 9.26 2.66 5.42
N ALA A 27 9.98 2.11 4.44
CA ALA A 27 11.44 2.18 4.43
C ALA A 27 11.94 3.63 4.29
N TRP A 28 11.24 4.47 3.53
CA TRP A 28 11.56 5.89 3.39
C TRP A 28 11.33 6.64 4.71
N ILE A 29 10.19 6.44 5.37
CA ILE A 29 9.90 7.18 6.61
C ILE A 29 10.80 6.76 7.77
N ASP A 30 11.21 5.48 7.81
CA ASP A 30 12.19 5.01 8.80
C ASP A 30 13.55 5.70 8.66
N LYS A 31 13.93 6.08 7.43
CA LYS A 31 15.15 6.87 7.17
C LYS A 31 14.95 8.36 7.44
N TYR A 32 13.76 8.89 7.19
CA TYR A 32 13.47 10.31 7.34
C TYR A 32 13.30 10.73 8.80
N ASP A 33 12.51 9.98 9.57
CA ASP A 33 12.25 10.23 10.98
C ASP A 33 13.16 9.36 11.85
N ASP A 34 14.47 9.68 11.79
CA ASP A 34 15.53 9.05 12.59
C ASP A 34 15.75 9.83 13.89
N PRO A 35 15.48 9.24 15.07
CA PRO A 35 15.76 9.86 16.37
C PRO A 35 17.21 10.35 16.52
N ALA A 36 18.18 9.61 15.97
CA ALA A 36 19.59 9.95 16.08
C ALA A 36 19.94 11.24 15.31
N TYR A 37 19.25 11.52 14.21
CA TYR A 37 19.41 12.78 13.47
C TYR A 37 19.03 13.98 14.35
N TYR A 38 17.93 13.90 15.08
CA TYR A 38 17.49 15.01 15.94
C TYR A 38 18.44 15.24 17.12
N ASP A 39 18.98 14.18 17.71
CA ASP A 39 19.97 14.28 18.78
C ASP A 39 21.27 14.90 18.27
N ALA A 40 21.77 14.45 17.12
CA ALA A 40 22.96 15.01 16.49
C ALA A 40 22.77 16.49 16.12
N TYR A 41 21.62 16.86 15.56
CA TYR A 41 21.28 18.24 15.24
C TYR A 41 21.24 19.13 16.48
N ALA A 42 20.61 18.67 17.56
CA ALA A 42 20.53 19.41 18.82
C ALA A 42 21.93 19.66 19.42
N THR A 43 22.81 18.65 19.39
CA THR A 43 24.20 18.78 19.84
C THR A 43 24.99 19.73 18.95
N ALA A 44 24.93 19.57 17.63
CA ALA A 44 25.72 20.36 16.68
C ALA A 44 25.37 21.85 16.70
N THR A 45 24.10 22.18 16.96
CA THR A 45 23.62 23.56 16.97
C THR A 45 23.63 24.20 18.36
N GLY A 46 24.02 23.46 19.40
CA GLY A 46 23.96 23.92 20.80
C GLY A 46 22.54 24.12 21.33
N PHE A 47 21.54 23.67 20.58
CA PHE A 47 20.10 23.81 20.86
C PHE A 47 19.53 22.61 21.62
N ILE A 48 20.27 22.11 22.61
CA ILE A 48 19.76 21.05 23.50
C ILE A 48 18.52 21.58 24.22
N GLY A 49 17.34 21.05 23.87
CA GLY A 49 16.05 21.50 24.40
C GLY A 49 15.46 22.75 23.74
N ALA A 50 16.01 23.25 22.63
CA ALA A 50 15.46 24.43 21.97
C ALA A 50 14.13 24.13 21.26
N PRO A 51 13.22 25.12 21.14
CA PRO A 51 11.93 24.98 20.46
C PRO A 51 12.05 24.41 19.04
N MET A 52 13.17 24.68 18.37
CA MET A 52 13.37 24.25 16.99
C MET A 52 13.60 22.73 16.86
N THR A 53 14.42 22.13 17.72
CA THR A 53 14.59 20.67 17.74
C THR A 53 13.27 19.96 18.06
N ALA A 54 12.49 20.52 19.00
CA ALA A 54 11.17 19.98 19.35
C ALA A 54 10.18 20.06 18.18
N ALA A 55 10.14 21.18 17.46
CA ALA A 55 9.28 21.34 16.29
C ALA A 55 9.72 20.44 15.11
N LEU A 56 11.02 20.19 14.92
CA LEU A 56 11.51 19.21 13.93
C LEU A 56 11.05 17.79 14.27
N ARG A 57 11.17 17.38 15.54
CA ARG A 57 10.67 16.07 16.00
C ARG A 57 9.17 15.92 15.82
N GLU A 58 8.39 16.95 16.19
CA GLU A 58 6.94 16.92 16.01
C GLU A 58 6.55 16.88 14.53
N HIS A 59 7.29 17.58 13.66
CA HIS A 59 7.10 17.48 12.22
C HIS A 59 7.39 16.08 11.69
N GLY A 60 8.52 15.48 12.08
CA GLY A 60 8.89 14.10 11.74
C GLY A 60 7.80 13.11 12.14
N ARG A 61 7.34 13.21 13.39
CA ARG A 61 6.25 12.39 13.94
C ARG A 61 4.96 12.50 13.11
N ARG A 62 4.50 13.71 12.80
CA ARG A 62 3.29 13.93 11.99
C ARG A 62 3.43 13.40 10.57
N LEU A 63 4.58 13.62 9.95
CA LEU A 63 4.85 13.09 8.63
C LEU A 63 4.84 11.55 8.67
N ARG A 64 5.40 10.96 9.72
CA ARG A 64 5.35 9.51 9.92
C ARG A 64 3.94 8.96 10.01
N GLU A 65 3.08 9.60 10.79
CA GLU A 65 1.67 9.22 10.87
C GLU A 65 0.98 9.28 9.51
N GLN A 66 1.20 10.36 8.75
CA GLN A 66 0.60 10.52 7.42
C GLN A 66 1.11 9.49 6.42
N THR A 67 2.42 9.22 6.42
CA THR A 67 3.04 8.22 5.54
C THR A 67 2.58 6.81 5.88
N GLN A 68 2.46 6.48 7.17
CA GLN A 68 1.92 5.18 7.60
C GLN A 68 0.45 5.02 7.20
N ALA A 69 -0.36 6.08 7.32
CA ALA A 69 -1.74 6.06 6.85
C ALA A 69 -1.84 5.86 5.33
N LEU A 70 -0.92 6.46 4.55
CA LEU A 70 -0.86 6.25 3.11
C LEU A 70 -0.43 4.82 2.76
N ALA A 71 0.58 4.28 3.45
CA ALA A 71 1.01 2.89 3.26
C ALA A 71 -0.11 1.89 3.59
N ALA A 72 -0.90 2.14 4.64
CA ALA A 72 -2.06 1.32 4.98
C ALA A 72 -3.11 1.34 3.86
N ARG A 73 -3.41 2.50 3.26
CA ARG A 73 -4.35 2.59 2.12
C ARG A 73 -3.89 1.78 0.91
N TYR A 74 -2.59 1.75 0.64
CA TYR A 74 -2.05 0.89 -0.41
C TYR A 74 -2.29 -0.58 -0.10
N GLN A 75 -2.10 -1.02 1.14
CA GLN A 75 -2.42 -2.39 1.56
C GLN A 75 -3.91 -2.69 1.42
N ASP A 76 -4.80 -1.82 1.90
CA ASP A 76 -6.25 -2.00 1.75
C ASP A 76 -6.65 -2.14 0.27
N THR A 77 -6.01 -1.36 -0.61
CA THR A 77 -6.24 -1.43 -2.06
C THR A 77 -5.72 -2.74 -2.66
N ALA A 78 -4.59 -3.24 -2.17
CA ALA A 78 -4.06 -4.55 -2.55
C ALA A 78 -5.05 -5.66 -2.15
N GLU A 79 -5.54 -5.66 -0.91
CA GLU A 79 -6.53 -6.63 -0.44
C GLU A 79 -7.81 -6.60 -1.27
N ALA A 80 -8.34 -5.41 -1.58
CA ALA A 80 -9.50 -5.26 -2.45
C ALA A 80 -9.24 -5.80 -3.87
N SER A 81 -8.05 -5.57 -4.42
CA SER A 81 -7.65 -6.07 -5.75
C SER A 81 -7.52 -7.60 -5.75
N GLN A 82 -6.99 -8.17 -4.68
CA GLN A 82 -6.88 -9.62 -4.51
C GLN A 82 -8.26 -10.29 -4.41
N GLN A 83 -9.17 -9.71 -3.62
CA GLN A 83 -10.55 -10.20 -3.51
C GLN A 83 -11.28 -10.12 -4.87
N ALA A 84 -11.12 -9.01 -5.60
CA ALA A 84 -11.68 -8.87 -6.94
C ALA A 84 -11.13 -9.93 -7.91
N ALA A 85 -9.83 -10.21 -7.88
CA ALA A 85 -9.22 -11.23 -8.72
C ALA A 85 -9.77 -12.65 -8.42
N ALA A 86 -10.00 -12.96 -7.14
CA ALA A 86 -10.60 -14.23 -6.72
C ALA A 86 -12.04 -14.38 -7.22
N ILE A 87 -12.85 -13.31 -7.16
CA ILE A 87 -14.23 -13.32 -7.64
C ILE A 87 -14.29 -13.55 -9.16
N VAL A 88 -13.46 -12.84 -9.93
CA VAL A 88 -13.45 -12.96 -11.40
C VAL A 88 -13.05 -14.37 -11.83
N THR A 89 -11.96 -14.89 -11.25
CA THR A 89 -11.49 -16.25 -11.58
C THR A 89 -12.47 -17.35 -11.17
N GLY A 90 -13.17 -17.20 -10.03
CA GLY A 90 -14.22 -18.14 -9.64
C GLY A 90 -15.43 -18.10 -10.57
N THR A 91 -15.85 -16.91 -10.98
CA THR A 91 -16.97 -16.73 -11.92
C THR A 91 -16.66 -17.34 -13.30
N ASP A 92 -15.43 -17.16 -13.79
CA ASP A 92 -14.99 -17.76 -15.06
C ASP A 92 -14.99 -19.30 -15.00
N ALA A 93 -14.59 -19.89 -13.88
CA ALA A 93 -14.59 -21.34 -13.69
C ALA A 93 -16.02 -21.92 -13.72
N ASP A 94 -16.95 -21.30 -12.98
CA ASP A 94 -18.36 -21.72 -12.96
C ASP A 94 -19.03 -21.58 -14.33
N GLY A 95 -18.69 -20.50 -15.06
CA GLY A 95 -19.15 -20.28 -16.43
C GLY A 95 -18.61 -21.33 -17.42
N ALA A 96 -17.33 -21.67 -17.33
CA ALA A 96 -16.70 -22.70 -18.15
C ALA A 96 -17.28 -24.10 -17.90
N ASP A 97 -17.54 -24.45 -16.63
CA ASP A 97 -18.18 -25.72 -16.26
C ASP A 97 -19.62 -25.81 -16.78
N THR A 98 -20.38 -24.72 -16.70
CA THR A 98 -21.75 -24.66 -17.23
C THR A 98 -21.77 -24.85 -18.74
N VAL A 99 -20.87 -24.18 -19.49
CA VAL A 99 -20.77 -24.35 -20.95
C VAL A 99 -20.32 -25.78 -21.30
N THR A 100 -19.33 -26.32 -20.59
CA THR A 100 -18.81 -27.66 -20.85
C THR A 100 -19.86 -28.74 -20.62
N ASN A 101 -20.66 -28.63 -19.55
CA ASN A 101 -21.74 -29.58 -19.28
C ASN A 101 -22.91 -29.41 -20.27
N THR A 102 -23.32 -28.17 -20.55
CA THR A 102 -24.41 -27.89 -21.52
C THR A 102 -24.07 -28.35 -22.94
N THR A 103 -22.80 -28.24 -23.36
CA THR A 103 -22.36 -28.68 -24.70
C THR A 103 -22.19 -30.20 -24.77
N ARG A 104 -22.03 -30.89 -23.63
CA ARG A 104 -21.91 -32.35 -23.57
C ARG A 104 -23.25 -33.08 -23.66
N ASP A 105 -24.33 -32.38 -23.30
CA ASP A 105 -25.71 -32.88 -23.33
C ASP A 105 -26.43 -32.60 -24.67
N LEU A 106 -25.74 -32.00 -25.66
CA LEU A 106 -26.19 -31.78 -27.04
C LEU A 106 -25.57 -32.82 -28.01
#